data_AF-F2UTZ9-F1
#
_entry.id   AF-F2UTZ9-F1
#
_cell.length_a   1.000
_cell.length_b   1.000
_cell.length_c   1.000
_cell.angle_alpha   90.00
_cell.angle_beta   90.00
_cell.angle_gamma   90.00
#
_symmetry.space_group_name_H-M   'P 1'
#
loop_
_entity.id
_entity.type
_entity.pdbx_description
1 polymer ?
#
loop_
_entity_poly.entity_id
_entity_poly.type
_entity_poly.pdbx_seq_one_letter_code
_entity_poly.pdbx_strand_id
1 'polypeptide(L)'
;MNRKGQIFTMDLLISLFIFLLLFSTVLLFIYSNADIDNTYSSYYSQLESTYLNNLAVQGANSLIGSEGTPVNWYATSCSNIKQIGLMQNYLEASPIKLYNLTTLPVSCLSSLLKAGASFNITFYYLNGSIVNINGKPITAGFPIDSASNYIASIGRFVVLYPGNEIVRLSYTEWA
;
A
#
# COMPACT_ATOMS: atom_id res chain seq x y z
N MET A 1 56.07 33.56 41.89
CA MET A 1 54.99 32.88 41.13
C MET A 1 54.27 31.91 42.05
N ASN A 2 52.96 32.09 42.24
CA ASN A 2 52.17 31.38 43.26
C ASN A 2 51.87 29.93 42.85
N ARG A 3 52.71 29.01 43.34
CA ARG A 3 52.61 27.55 43.14
C ARG A 3 51.23 26.96 43.46
N LYS A 4 50.49 27.57 44.39
CA LYS A 4 49.12 27.14 44.77
C LYS A 4 48.07 27.42 43.69
N GLY A 5 48.20 28.52 42.95
CA GLY A 5 47.28 28.86 41.86
C GLY A 5 47.45 27.93 40.65
N GLN A 6 48.69 27.52 40.38
CA GLN A 6 49.00 26.57 39.31
C GLN A 6 48.43 25.17 39.57
N ILE A 7 48.46 24.70 40.83
CA ILE A 7 47.87 23.42 41.23
C ILE A 7 46.35 23.45 41.03
N PHE A 8 45.67 24.51 41.49
CA PHE A 8 44.22 24.65 41.32
C PHE A 8 43.80 24.66 39.84
N THR A 9 44.51 25.41 38.99
CA THR A 9 44.22 25.42 37.55
C THR A 9 44.50 24.08 36.89
N MET A 10 45.50 23.33 37.35
CA MET A 10 45.84 22.02 36.82
C MET A 10 44.79 20.97 37.19
N ASP A 11 44.31 20.97 38.44
CA ASP A 11 43.23 20.08 38.89
C ASP A 11 41.91 20.36 38.15
N LEU A 12 41.61 21.64 37.88
CA LEU A 12 40.43 22.02 37.11
C LEU A 12 40.51 21.56 35.65
N LEU A 13 41.68 21.71 35.01
CA LEU A 13 41.89 21.26 33.63
C LEU A 13 41.81 19.73 33.51
N ILE A 14 42.37 18.99 34.47
CA ILE A 14 42.28 17.53 34.50
C ILE A 14 40.83 17.09 34.71
N SER A 15 40.11 17.71 35.64
CA SER A 15 38.70 17.39 35.90
C SER A 15 37.82 17.70 34.69
N LEU A 16 38.05 18.82 34.00
CA LEU A 16 37.35 19.18 32.77
C LEU A 16 37.65 18.19 31.64
N PHE A 17 38.91 17.76 31.50
CA PHE A 17 39.30 16.76 30.51
C PHE A 17 38.60 15.42 30.74
N ILE A 18 38.59 14.93 31.98
CA ILE A 18 37.88 13.69 32.35
C ILE A 18 36.38 13.84 32.10
N PHE A 19 35.79 14.99 32.46
CA PHE A 19 34.38 15.26 32.20
C PHE A 19 34.04 15.23 30.71
N LEU A 20 34.81 15.91 29.87
CA LEU A 20 34.61 15.93 28.42
C LEU A 20 34.75 14.54 27.80
N LEU A 21 35.70 13.74 28.30
CA LEU A 21 35.92 12.38 27.84
C LEU A 21 34.73 11.48 28.20
N LEU A 22 34.26 11.52 29.44
CA LEU A 22 33.07 10.80 29.88
C LEU A 22 31.83 11.26 29.10
N PHE A 23 31.65 12.57 28.95
CA PHE A 23 30.51 13.15 28.23
C PHE A 23 30.48 12.71 26.75
N SER A 24 31.64 12.73 26.08
CA SER A 24 31.77 12.24 24.70
C SER A 24 31.49 10.74 24.61
N THR A 25 31.94 9.95 25.58
CA THR A 25 31.73 8.50 25.59
C THR A 25 30.25 8.15 25.79
N VAL A 26 29.57 8.85 26.70
CA VAL A 26 28.12 8.70 26.92
C VAL A 26 27.34 9.14 25.68
N LEU A 27 27.71 10.26 25.05
CA LEU A 27 27.08 10.69 23.80
C LEU A 27 27.26 9.65 22.69
N LEU A 28 28.49 9.14 22.48
CA LEU A 28 28.74 8.12 21.48
C LEU A 28 27.97 6.82 21.78
N PHE A 29 27.88 6.42 23.05
CA PHE A 29 27.09 5.25 23.45
C PHE A 29 25.59 5.46 23.21
N ILE A 30 25.06 6.66 23.48
CA ILE A 30 23.67 6.99 23.17
C ILE A 30 23.47 7.01 21.66
N TYR A 31 24.35 7.61 20.86
CA TYR A 31 24.22 7.65 19.40
C TYR A 31 24.42 6.29 18.73
N SER A 32 25.28 5.42 19.27
CA SER A 32 25.52 4.08 18.72
C SER A 32 24.40 3.10 19.04
N ASN A 33 23.69 3.30 20.16
CA ASN A 33 22.59 2.43 20.60
C ASN A 33 21.21 3.04 20.34
N ALA A 34 21.12 4.35 20.13
CA ALA A 34 19.93 4.97 19.60
C ALA A 34 19.89 4.58 18.13
N ASP A 35 19.10 3.55 17.88
CA ASP A 35 18.80 3.01 16.56
C ASP A 35 17.92 4.01 15.79
N ILE A 36 18.40 5.25 15.66
CA ILE A 36 17.67 6.40 15.11
C ILE A 36 17.35 6.09 13.66
N ASP A 37 18.32 5.58 12.90
CA ASP A 37 18.10 5.24 11.49
C ASP A 37 17.08 4.09 11.33
N ASN A 38 17.11 3.06 12.18
CA ASN A 38 16.13 1.98 12.12
C ASN A 38 14.75 2.41 12.63
N THR A 39 14.66 3.26 13.65
CA THR A 39 13.37 3.70 14.19
C THR A 39 12.67 4.65 13.21
N TYR A 40 13.39 5.60 12.61
CA TYR A 40 12.84 6.47 11.57
C TYR A 40 12.48 5.67 10.31
N SER A 41 13.36 4.77 9.84
CA SER A 41 13.06 3.87 8.70
C SER A 41 11.86 2.96 8.98
N SER A 42 11.75 2.41 10.19
CA SER A 42 10.59 1.57 10.59
C SER A 42 9.28 2.36 10.65
N TYR A 43 9.34 3.63 11.06
CA TYR A 43 8.15 4.48 11.10
C TYR A 43 7.68 4.87 9.70
N TYR A 44 8.59 5.28 8.81
CA TYR A 44 8.25 5.61 7.43
C TYR A 44 7.76 4.39 6.64
N SER A 45 8.41 3.23 6.82
CA SER A 45 7.96 1.97 6.21
C SER A 45 6.56 1.56 6.70
N GLN A 46 6.25 1.77 7.98
CA GLN A 46 4.91 1.51 8.51
C GLN A 46 3.86 2.47 7.94
N LEU A 47 4.19 3.76 7.78
CA LEU A 47 3.28 4.73 7.16
C LEU A 47 2.99 4.38 5.69
N GLU A 48 4.01 4.02 4.93
CA GLU A 48 3.88 3.63 3.52
C GLU A 48 3.06 2.35 3.36
N SER A 49 3.34 1.33 4.17
CA SER A 49 2.55 0.09 4.21
C SER A 49 1.08 0.33 4.60
N THR A 50 0.83 1.23 5.56
CA THR A 50 -0.54 1.59 5.97
C THR A 50 -1.26 2.33 4.86
N TYR A 51 -0.58 3.26 4.19
CA TYR A 51 -1.11 4.00 3.06
C TYR A 51 -1.52 3.07 1.91
N LEU A 52 -0.63 2.16 1.48
CA LEU A 52 -0.93 1.19 0.42
C LEU A 52 -2.08 0.25 0.81
N ASN A 53 -2.13 -0.21 2.07
CA ASN A 53 -3.25 -1.01 2.56
C ASN A 53 -4.58 -0.24 2.48
N ASN A 54 -4.60 1.05 2.84
CA ASN A 54 -5.80 1.86 2.74
C ASN A 54 -6.25 2.04 1.29
N LEU A 55 -5.32 2.27 0.35
CA LEU A 55 -5.63 2.31 -1.08
C LEU A 55 -6.20 0.98 -1.56
N ALA A 56 -5.59 -0.14 -1.18
CA ALA A 56 -6.04 -1.47 -1.59
C ALA A 56 -7.44 -1.78 -1.04
N VAL A 57 -7.72 -1.41 0.21
CA VAL A 57 -9.05 -1.54 0.82
C VAL A 57 -10.06 -0.64 0.12
N GLN A 58 -9.71 0.62 -0.16
CA GLN A 58 -10.59 1.57 -0.83
C GLN A 58 -10.92 1.12 -2.26
N GLY A 59 -9.92 0.70 -3.03
CA GLY A 59 -10.09 0.20 -4.39
C GLY A 59 -10.97 -1.04 -4.42
N ALA A 60 -10.69 -2.02 -3.54
CA ALA A 60 -11.52 -3.23 -3.41
C ALA A 60 -12.97 -2.87 -3.05
N ASN A 61 -13.18 -2.03 -2.03
CA ASN A 61 -14.51 -1.63 -1.57
C ASN A 61 -15.25 -0.78 -2.62
N SER A 62 -14.56 0.04 -3.41
CA SER A 62 -15.20 0.81 -4.49
C SER A 62 -15.80 -0.12 -5.55
N LEU A 63 -15.05 -1.17 -5.92
CA LEU A 63 -15.49 -2.16 -6.91
C LEU A 63 -16.69 -2.98 -6.43
N ILE A 64 -16.68 -3.43 -5.18
CA ILE A 64 -17.74 -4.32 -4.66
C ILE A 64 -18.87 -3.60 -3.94
N GLY A 65 -18.70 -2.32 -3.61
CA GLY A 65 -19.66 -1.54 -2.83
C GLY A 65 -20.71 -0.83 -3.67
N SER A 66 -20.61 -0.87 -5.00
CA SER A 66 -21.55 -0.19 -5.89
C SER A 66 -21.74 -0.91 -7.22
N GLU A 67 -22.82 -0.54 -7.93
CA GLU A 67 -23.02 -0.91 -9.34
C GLU A 67 -22.18 -0.08 -10.31
N GLY A 68 -21.53 0.98 -9.80
CA GLY A 68 -20.87 2.01 -10.59
C GLY A 68 -21.82 3.12 -11.01
N THR A 69 -21.24 4.26 -11.39
CA THR A 69 -21.97 5.46 -11.85
C THR A 69 -21.36 5.96 -13.16
N PRO A 70 -22.12 5.95 -14.27
CA PRO A 70 -23.48 5.42 -14.39
C PRO A 70 -23.52 3.89 -14.23
N VAL A 71 -24.71 3.31 -13.97
CA VAL A 71 -24.88 1.84 -13.77
C VAL A 71 -24.35 1.02 -14.95
N ASN A 72 -24.45 1.59 -16.15
CA ASN A 72 -23.94 1.05 -17.41
C ASN A 72 -22.60 1.66 -17.85
N TRP A 73 -21.73 2.03 -16.90
CA TRP A 73 -20.42 2.62 -17.19
C TRP A 73 -19.60 1.80 -18.20
N TYR A 74 -19.80 0.48 -18.26
CA TYR A 74 -19.14 -0.44 -19.19
C TYR A 74 -19.48 -0.18 -20.67
N ALA A 75 -20.56 0.57 -20.96
CA ALA A 75 -20.96 0.98 -22.30
C ALA A 75 -20.58 2.44 -22.61
N THR A 76 -19.82 3.08 -21.72
CA THR A 76 -19.54 4.52 -21.75
C THR A 76 -18.03 4.78 -21.82
N SER A 77 -17.63 5.92 -22.40
CA SER A 77 -16.22 6.33 -22.43
C SER A 77 -15.70 6.68 -21.03
N CYS A 78 -14.41 6.44 -20.78
CA CYS A 78 -13.76 6.71 -19.49
C CYS A 78 -14.09 8.09 -18.89
N SER A 79 -14.08 9.14 -19.73
CA SER A 79 -14.32 10.53 -19.29
C SER A 79 -15.68 10.78 -18.64
N ASN A 80 -16.67 9.93 -18.93
CA ASN A 80 -18.03 10.06 -18.42
C ASN A 80 -18.32 9.09 -17.25
N ILE A 81 -17.34 8.23 -16.89
CA ILE A 81 -17.45 7.34 -15.74
C ILE A 81 -17.08 8.15 -14.50
N LYS A 82 -17.96 8.16 -13.50
CA LYS A 82 -17.67 8.80 -12.20
C LYS A 82 -17.13 7.80 -11.19
N GLN A 83 -17.64 6.58 -11.24
CA GLN A 83 -17.27 5.50 -10.33
C GLN A 83 -17.43 4.16 -11.02
N ILE A 84 -16.44 3.29 -10.86
CA ILE A 84 -16.53 1.89 -11.28
C ILE A 84 -17.10 1.08 -10.12
N GLY A 85 -18.05 0.21 -10.46
CA GLY A 85 -18.60 -0.78 -9.55
C GLY A 85 -18.98 -2.03 -10.33
N LEU A 86 -18.85 -3.18 -9.70
CA LEU A 86 -19.02 -4.49 -10.31
C LEU A 86 -20.36 -5.13 -9.95
N MET A 87 -21.05 -4.60 -8.94
CA MET A 87 -22.30 -5.17 -8.49
C MET A 87 -23.42 -4.96 -9.50
N GLN A 88 -24.34 -5.91 -9.55
CA GLN A 88 -25.62 -5.86 -10.25
C GLN A 88 -26.77 -5.85 -9.24
N ASN A 89 -26.62 -6.59 -8.14
CA ASN A 89 -27.49 -6.60 -6.97
C ASN A 89 -26.61 -6.65 -5.71
N TYR A 90 -27.23 -6.70 -4.53
CA TYR A 90 -26.51 -6.86 -3.27
C TYR A 90 -25.64 -8.13 -3.27
N LEU A 91 -24.31 -7.97 -3.20
CA LEU A 91 -23.29 -9.04 -3.21
C LEU A 91 -23.19 -9.87 -4.50
N GLU A 92 -23.91 -9.49 -5.56
CA GLU A 92 -23.86 -10.17 -6.86
C GLU A 92 -23.15 -9.30 -7.88
N ALA A 93 -22.00 -9.75 -8.37
CA ALA A 93 -21.23 -9.09 -9.41
C ALA A 93 -21.68 -9.51 -10.81
N SER A 94 -21.62 -8.56 -11.74
CA SER A 94 -21.93 -8.80 -13.15
C SER A 94 -20.67 -9.24 -13.93
N PRO A 95 -20.67 -10.43 -14.56
CA PRO A 95 -19.59 -10.90 -15.42
C PRO A 95 -19.26 -9.93 -16.56
N ILE A 96 -20.26 -9.21 -17.09
CA ILE A 96 -20.01 -8.22 -18.14
C ILE A 96 -19.22 -7.01 -17.61
N LYS A 97 -19.47 -6.60 -16.36
CA LYS A 97 -18.73 -5.52 -15.70
C LYS A 97 -17.30 -5.98 -15.37
N LEU A 98 -17.13 -7.22 -14.92
CA LEU A 98 -15.81 -7.82 -14.71
C LEU A 98 -15.00 -7.88 -16.01
N TYR A 99 -15.61 -8.34 -17.10
CA TYR A 99 -14.96 -8.39 -18.41
C TYR A 99 -14.54 -6.99 -18.88
N ASN A 100 -15.46 -6.02 -18.82
CA ASN A 100 -15.17 -4.64 -19.26
C ASN A 100 -14.21 -3.90 -18.34
N LEU A 101 -14.03 -4.32 -17.10
CA LEU A 101 -12.96 -3.80 -16.25
C LEU A 101 -11.57 -4.05 -16.89
N THR A 102 -11.38 -5.22 -17.51
CA THR A 102 -10.10 -5.59 -18.14
C THR A 102 -9.85 -4.88 -19.47
N THR A 103 -10.87 -4.26 -20.06
CA THR A 103 -10.76 -3.53 -21.34
C THR A 103 -10.50 -2.04 -21.13
N LEU A 104 -10.70 -1.51 -19.92
CA LEU A 104 -10.41 -0.12 -19.61
C LEU A 104 -8.90 0.15 -19.61
N PRO A 105 -8.45 1.30 -20.15
CA PRO A 105 -7.06 1.72 -20.03
C PRO A 105 -6.62 1.81 -18.57
N VAL A 106 -5.38 1.39 -18.27
CA VAL A 106 -4.86 1.41 -16.90
C VAL A 106 -4.88 2.81 -16.28
N SER A 107 -4.64 3.86 -17.08
CA SER A 107 -4.76 5.25 -16.64
C SER A 107 -6.19 5.63 -16.20
N CYS A 108 -7.20 5.09 -16.88
CA CYS A 108 -8.60 5.28 -16.52
C CYS A 108 -8.91 4.60 -15.18
N LEU A 109 -8.49 3.35 -15.03
CA LEU A 109 -8.67 2.56 -13.81
C LEU A 109 -7.98 3.24 -12.61
N SER A 110 -6.72 3.67 -12.78
CA SER A 110 -5.97 4.39 -11.74
C SER A 110 -6.72 5.63 -11.26
N SER A 111 -7.21 6.46 -12.18
CA SER A 111 -7.97 7.67 -11.83
C SER A 111 -9.30 7.37 -11.14
N LEU A 112 -10.04 6.37 -11.59
CA LEU A 112 -11.38 6.07 -11.07
C LEU A 112 -11.36 5.35 -9.73
N LEU A 113 -10.35 4.50 -9.51
CA LEU A 113 -10.16 3.78 -8.24
C LEU A 113 -9.34 4.57 -7.23
N LYS A 114 -8.76 5.71 -7.66
CA LYS A 114 -7.78 6.48 -6.88
C LYS A 114 -6.63 5.57 -6.43
N ALA A 115 -6.19 4.69 -7.34
CA ALA A 115 -5.12 3.74 -7.10
C ALA A 115 -3.78 4.45 -6.90
N GLY A 116 -2.82 3.77 -6.30
CA GLY A 116 -1.45 4.24 -6.16
C GLY A 116 -0.69 4.23 -7.49
N ALA A 117 0.64 4.28 -7.40
CA ALA A 117 1.51 4.23 -8.56
C ALA A 117 1.37 2.92 -9.34
N SER A 118 1.21 1.81 -8.62
CA SER A 118 1.11 0.48 -9.20
C SER A 118 0.04 -0.35 -8.50
N PHE A 119 -0.88 -0.89 -9.28
CA PHE A 119 -1.98 -1.70 -8.79
C PHE A 119 -2.34 -2.83 -9.75
N ASN A 120 -2.94 -3.88 -9.21
CA ASN A 120 -3.43 -5.04 -9.94
C ASN A 120 -4.76 -5.49 -9.34
N ILE A 121 -5.69 -5.86 -10.21
CA ILE A 121 -7.00 -6.39 -9.84
C ILE A 121 -7.12 -7.73 -10.52
N THR A 122 -7.23 -8.82 -9.75
CA THR A 122 -7.39 -10.16 -10.30
C THR A 122 -8.50 -10.92 -9.59
N PHE A 123 -9.30 -11.66 -10.34
CA PHE A 123 -10.36 -12.50 -9.78
C PHE A 123 -9.97 -13.96 -9.83
N TYR A 124 -10.21 -14.67 -8.73
CA TYR A 124 -9.91 -16.09 -8.58
C TYR A 124 -11.16 -16.88 -8.24
N TYR A 125 -11.28 -18.08 -8.80
CA TYR A 125 -12.19 -19.09 -8.26
C TYR A 125 -11.67 -19.58 -6.88
N LEU A 126 -12.54 -20.24 -6.12
CA LEU A 126 -12.16 -20.78 -4.80
C LEU A 126 -11.04 -21.83 -4.86
N ASN A 127 -10.86 -22.48 -6.01
CA ASN A 127 -9.75 -23.40 -6.26
C ASN A 127 -8.40 -22.70 -6.54
N GLY A 128 -8.36 -21.36 -6.53
CA GLY A 128 -7.17 -20.55 -6.77
C GLY A 128 -6.85 -20.28 -8.25
N SER A 129 -7.59 -20.86 -9.19
CA SER A 129 -7.44 -20.53 -10.63
C SER A 129 -8.04 -19.16 -10.94
N ILE A 130 -7.45 -18.46 -11.92
CA ILE A 130 -7.94 -17.15 -12.35
C ILE A 130 -9.28 -17.32 -13.06
N VAL A 131 -10.23 -16.44 -12.75
CA VAL A 131 -11.54 -16.40 -13.41
C VAL A 131 -11.33 -16.09 -14.88
N ASN A 132 -11.95 -16.88 -15.75
CA ASN A 132 -11.88 -16.69 -17.20
C ASN A 132 -13.28 -16.43 -17.75
N ILE A 133 -13.49 -15.26 -18.37
CA ILE A 133 -14.75 -14.93 -19.06
C ILE A 133 -14.42 -14.76 -20.54
N ASN A 134 -15.15 -15.47 -21.41
CA ASN A 134 -14.90 -15.50 -22.86
C ASN A 134 -13.45 -15.85 -23.23
N GLY A 135 -12.85 -16.79 -22.48
CA GLY A 135 -11.48 -17.25 -22.70
C GLY A 135 -10.38 -16.26 -22.31
N LYS A 136 -10.71 -15.13 -21.66
CA LYS A 136 -9.73 -14.15 -21.16
C LYS A 136 -9.67 -14.17 -19.63
N PRO A 137 -8.47 -14.14 -19.04
CA PRO A 137 -8.31 -14.01 -17.60
C PRO A 137 -8.79 -12.64 -17.12
N ILE A 138 -9.55 -12.63 -16.03
CA ILE A 138 -10.05 -11.40 -15.42
C ILE A 138 -8.96 -10.82 -14.51
N THR A 139 -8.02 -10.14 -15.17
CA THR A 139 -6.97 -9.35 -14.54
C THR A 139 -6.90 -7.96 -15.19
N ALA A 140 -6.71 -6.91 -14.38
CA ALA A 140 -6.62 -5.53 -14.83
C ALA A 140 -5.54 -4.77 -14.04
N GLY A 141 -4.97 -3.72 -14.63
CA GLY A 141 -3.86 -2.97 -14.05
C GLY A 141 -2.50 -3.45 -14.55
N PHE A 142 -1.47 -3.29 -13.72
CA PHE A 142 -0.10 -3.69 -14.03
C PHE A 142 0.17 -5.14 -13.57
N PRO A 143 1.12 -5.85 -14.19
CA PRO A 143 1.63 -7.09 -13.62
C PRO A 143 2.29 -6.81 -12.26
N ILE A 144 2.01 -7.63 -11.26
CA ILE A 144 2.55 -7.46 -9.91
C ILE A 144 4.07 -7.62 -9.97
N ASP A 145 4.80 -6.60 -9.49
CA ASP A 145 6.24 -6.70 -9.28
C ASP A 145 6.52 -7.28 -7.89
N SER A 146 6.89 -8.55 -7.84
CA SER A 146 7.21 -9.26 -6.61
C SER A 146 8.51 -8.78 -5.93
N ALA A 147 9.33 -7.97 -6.61
CA ALA A 147 10.53 -7.37 -6.04
C ALA A 147 10.26 -6.05 -5.30
N SER A 148 9.02 -5.54 -5.36
CA SER A 148 8.63 -4.31 -4.66
C SER A 148 8.80 -4.44 -3.15
N ASN A 149 9.24 -3.38 -2.50
CA ASN A 149 9.49 -3.38 -1.06
C ASN A 149 8.19 -3.47 -0.25
N TYR A 150 7.09 -2.92 -0.79
CA TYR A 150 5.79 -2.92 -0.14
C TYR A 150 4.71 -3.41 -1.09
N ILE A 151 4.02 -4.47 -0.67
CA ILE A 151 2.90 -5.05 -1.40
C ILE A 151 1.73 -5.19 -0.41
N ALA A 152 0.62 -4.53 -0.71
CA ALA A 152 -0.63 -4.67 0.02
C ALA A 152 -1.65 -5.38 -0.85
N SER A 153 -2.18 -6.51 -0.41
CA SER A 153 -3.18 -7.29 -1.16
C SER A 153 -4.43 -7.53 -0.33
N ILE A 154 -5.58 -7.13 -0.86
CA ILE A 154 -6.87 -7.22 -0.20
C ILE A 154 -7.77 -8.19 -0.96
N GLY A 155 -8.19 -9.24 -0.25
CA GLY A 155 -9.17 -10.21 -0.71
C GLY A 155 -10.60 -9.82 -0.36
N ARG A 156 -11.53 -9.97 -1.30
CA ARG A 156 -12.98 -9.89 -1.06
C ARG A 156 -13.71 -10.97 -1.83
N PHE A 157 -14.80 -11.51 -1.28
CA PHE A 157 -15.62 -12.50 -1.96
C PHE A 157 -16.85 -11.85 -2.55
N VAL A 158 -17.21 -12.25 -3.77
CA VAL A 158 -18.42 -11.82 -4.47
C VAL A 158 -19.05 -13.01 -5.18
N VAL A 159 -20.35 -12.97 -5.42
CA VAL A 159 -21.07 -14.00 -6.16
C VAL A 159 -21.25 -13.53 -7.61
N LEU A 160 -21.02 -14.38 -8.61
CA LEU A 160 -21.26 -14.04 -10.01
C LEU A 160 -22.71 -14.33 -10.43
N TYR A 161 -23.31 -13.38 -11.15
CA TYR A 161 -24.64 -13.50 -11.73
C TYR A 161 -24.62 -13.63 -13.27
N PRO A 162 -25.40 -14.53 -13.90
CA PRO A 162 -26.14 -15.64 -13.32
C PRO A 162 -25.20 -16.81 -13.04
N GLY A 163 -25.49 -17.61 -12.00
CA GLY A 163 -24.75 -18.85 -11.75
C GLY A 163 -24.37 -19.10 -10.29
N ASN A 164 -24.49 -18.09 -9.42
CA ASN A 164 -24.19 -18.18 -7.99
C ASN A 164 -22.77 -18.68 -7.67
N GLU A 165 -21.83 -18.47 -8.59
CA GLU A 165 -20.44 -18.90 -8.40
C GLU A 165 -19.70 -17.90 -7.52
N ILE A 166 -19.06 -18.37 -6.46
CA ILE A 166 -18.29 -17.51 -5.55
C ILE A 166 -16.89 -17.32 -6.12
N VAL A 167 -16.50 -16.06 -6.29
CA VAL A 167 -15.16 -15.67 -6.71
C VAL A 167 -14.53 -14.72 -5.70
N ARG A 168 -13.20 -14.79 -5.61
CA ARG A 168 -12.38 -13.92 -4.78
C ARG A 168 -11.76 -12.83 -5.64
N LEU A 169 -12.18 -11.59 -5.43
CA LEU A 169 -11.43 -10.40 -5.84
C LEU A 169 -10.14 -10.32 -5.03
N SER A 170 -9.02 -10.15 -5.72
CA SER A 170 -7.73 -9.75 -5.18
C SER A 170 -7.37 -8.38 -5.72
N TYR A 171 -7.31 -7.38 -4.85
CA TYR A 171 -6.89 -6.03 -5.20
C TYR A 171 -5.53 -5.78 -4.55
N THR A 172 -4.51 -5.53 -5.36
CA THR A 172 -3.11 -5.42 -4.90
C THR A 172 -2.55 -4.06 -5.29
N GLU A 173 -1.87 -3.39 -4.36
CA GLU A 173 -1.15 -2.12 -4.56
C GLU A 173 0.31 -2.32 -4.13
N TRP A 174 1.25 -1.67 -4.82
CA TRP A 174 2.67 -1.72 -4.45
C TRP A 174 3.43 -0.45 -4.82
N ALA A 175 4.59 -0.28 -4.17
CA ALA A 175 5.55 0.79 -4.38
C ALA A 175 7.00 0.27 -4.29
#